data_AF-A0A382Z958-F1
#
_entry.id   AF-A0A382Z958-F1
#
_cell.length_a   1.000
_cell.length_b   1.000
_cell.length_c   1.000
_cell.angle_alpha   90.00
_cell.angle_beta   90.00
_cell.angle_gamma   90.00
#
_symmetry.space_group_name_H-M   'P 1'
#
loop_
_entity.id
_entity.type
_entity.pdbx_description
1 polymer ?
#
loop_
_entity_poly.entity_id
_entity_poly.type
_entity_poly.pdbx_seq_one_letter_code
_entity_poly.pdbx_strand_id
1 'polypeptide(L)' 'MKDDFVIDKKKLTSRLIVGTGKYKSFQQTAEAIKASGTDIVTVAVRRVNITDKKEPA' A
#
# COMPACT_ATOMS: atom_id res chain seq x y z
N MET A 1 -17.67 -20.41 9.83
CA MET A 1 -18.00 -19.39 8.81
C MET A 1 -16.73 -18.57 8.59
N LYS A 2 -16.26 -18.36 7.35
CA LYS A 2 -15.11 -17.48 7.09
C LYS A 2 -15.57 -16.02 7.16
N ASP A 3 -14.86 -15.19 7.94
CA ASP A 3 -15.14 -13.75 8.04
C ASP A 3 -14.42 -13.00 6.91
N ASP A 4 -14.93 -13.14 5.69
CA ASP A 4 -14.35 -12.46 4.53
C ASP A 4 -14.69 -10.95 4.55
N PHE A 5 -13.70 -10.10 4.28
CA PHE A 5 -13.89 -8.68 4.04
C PHE A 5 -14.10 -8.45 2.53
N VAL A 6 -15.30 -8.00 2.14
CA VAL A 6 -15.67 -7.86 0.72
C VAL A 6 -15.79 -6.40 0.34
N ILE A 7 -15.03 -5.96 -0.66
CA ILE A 7 -15.14 -4.64 -1.28
C ILE A 7 -15.45 -4.85 -2.77
N ASP A 8 -16.63 -4.43 -3.21
CA ASP A 8 -17.17 -4.72 -4.54
C ASP A 8 -17.06 -6.23 -4.88
N LYS A 9 -16.29 -6.61 -5.90
CA LYS A 9 -16.09 -8.02 -6.33
C LYS A 9 -14.84 -8.67 -5.71
N LYS A 10 -14.13 -7.99 -4.80
CA LYS A 10 -12.88 -8.47 -4.20
C LYS A 10 -13.15 -9.00 -2.80
N LYS A 11 -12.77 -10.26 -2.57
CA LYS A 11 -12.76 -10.89 -1.24
C LYS A 11 -11.36 -10.81 -0.67
N LEU A 12 -11.28 -10.36 0.57
CA LEU A 12 -10.05 -10.13 1.32
C LEU A 12 -10.18 -10.86 2.66
N THR A 13 -9.04 -11.25 3.22
CA THR A 13 -8.98 -11.94 4.50
C THR A 13 -8.61 -10.98 5.63
N SER A 14 -7.80 -9.97 5.31
CA SER A 14 -7.33 -8.96 6.25
C SER A 14 -8.23 -7.72 6.23
N ARG A 15 -8.60 -7.24 7.41
CA ARG A 15 -9.33 -5.98 7.61
C ARG A 15 -8.40 -4.79 7.91
N LEU A 16 -7.08 -5.04 7.93
CA LEU A 16 -6.06 -4.01 8.14
C LEU A 16 -5.68 -3.39 6.80
N ILE A 17 -5.78 -2.07 6.68
CA ILE A 17 -5.34 -1.31 5.50
C ILE A 17 -4.10 -0.50 5.89
N VAL A 18 -3.02 -0.57 5.12
CA VAL A 18 -1.73 0.04 5.47
C VAL A 18 -1.30 1.11 4.47
N GLY A 19 -0.87 2.28 4.97
CA GLY A 19 -0.24 3.31 4.13
C GLY A 19 1.28 3.14 4.04
N THR A 20 1.88 3.50 2.90
CA THR A 20 3.32 3.31 2.63
C THR A 20 4.18 4.57 2.75
N GLY A 21 3.60 5.72 3.11
CA GLY A 21 4.26 7.03 2.97
C GLY A 21 5.24 7.45 4.07
N LYS A 22 5.40 6.69 5.17
CA LYS A 22 6.19 7.11 6.35
C LYS A 22 7.35 6.17 6.72
N TYR A 23 7.58 5.10 5.95
CA TYR A 23 8.68 4.19 6.21
C TYR A 23 10.02 4.81 5.80
N LYS A 24 11.08 4.45 6.53
CA LYS A 24 12.44 4.97 6.32
C LYS A 24 13.05 4.51 5.00
N SER A 25 12.67 3.32 4.52
CA SER A 25 13.15 2.76 3.26
C SER A 25 12.12 1.80 2.65
N PHE A 26 12.24 1.55 1.34
CA PHE A 26 11.38 0.56 0.67
C PHE A 26 11.53 -0.86 1.23
N GLN A 27 12.72 -1.21 1.70
CA GLN A 27 12.96 -2.49 2.35
C GLN A 27 12.16 -2.59 3.65
N GLN A 28 12.17 -1.54 4.48
CA GLN A 28 11.35 -1.49 5.69
C GLN A 28 9.85 -1.55 5.36
N THR A 29 9.41 -0.86 4.31
CA THR A 29 8.01 -0.93 3.85
C THR A 29 7.62 -2.36 3.50
N ALA A 30 8.46 -3.08 2.75
CA ALA A 30 8.20 -4.45 2.33
C ALA A 30 8.13 -5.41 3.54
N GLU A 31 9.06 -5.28 4.47
CA GLU A 31 9.08 -6.06 5.71
C GLU A 31 7.84 -5.78 6.58
N ALA A 32 7.47 -4.50 6.74
CA ALA A 32 6.29 -4.10 7.51
C ALA A 32 4.99 -4.60 6.89
N ILE A 33 4.84 -4.51 5.56
CA ILE A 33 3.66 -5.05 4.86
C ILE A 33 3.57 -6.56 5.07
N LYS A 34 4.68 -7.28 4.86
CA LYS A 34 4.71 -8.73 5.04
C LYS A 34 4.36 -9.15 6.47
N ALA A 35 4.91 -8.46 7.47
CA ALA A 35 4.63 -8.72 8.88
C ALA A 35 3.18 -8.38 9.25
N SER A 36 2.59 -7.35 8.63
CA SER A 36 1.22 -6.92 8.91
C SER A 36 0.14 -7.87 8.35
N GLY A 37 0.47 -8.71 7.37
CA GLY A 37 -0.51 -9.60 6.72
C GLY A 37 -1.67 -8.84 6.08
N THR A 38 -1.44 -7.60 5.64
CA THR A 38 -2.47 -6.79 4.98
C THR A 38 -2.68 -7.25 3.54
N ASP A 39 -3.94 -7.24 3.11
CA ASP A 39 -4.30 -7.47 1.71
C ASP A 39 -4.40 -6.15 0.91
N ILE A 40 -4.41 -4.98 1.58
CA ILE A 40 -4.55 -3.66 0.94
C ILE A 40 -3.49 -2.69 1.44
N VAL A 41 -2.76 -2.10 0.49
CA VAL A 41 -1.88 -0.96 0.74
C VAL A 41 -2.32 0.28 -0.03
N THR A 42 -2.14 1.46 0.56
CA THR A 42 -2.43 2.74 -0.11
C THR A 42 -1.13 3.43 -0.53
N VAL A 43 -1.13 3.99 -1.73
CA VAL A 43 -0.03 4.82 -2.26
C VAL A 43 -0.53 6.23 -2.54
N ALA A 44 0.34 7.22 -2.35
CA ALA A 44 0.07 8.60 -2.74
C ALA A 44 0.48 8.77 -4.21
N VAL A 45 -0.47 9.08 -5.09
CA VAL A 45 -0.18 9.42 -6.49
C VAL A 45 0.11 10.91 -6.56
N ARG A 46 1.30 11.29 -7.03
CA ARG A 46 1.69 12.69 -7.27
C ARG A 46 1.70 12.97 -8.76
N ARG A 47 1.59 14.25 -9.12
CA ARG A 47 1.82 14.70 -10.50
C ARG A 47 3.31 14.70 -10.74
N VAL A 48 3.76 13.99 -11.76
CA VAL A 48 5.15 14.07 -12.24
C VAL A 48 5.29 15.21 -13.23
N ASN A 49 6.25 16.10 -13.00
CA ASN A 49 6.55 17.16 -13.95
C ASN A 49 7.38 16.58 -15.09
N ILE A 50 6.74 16.33 -16.25
CA ILE A 50 7.36 15.66 -17.41
C ILE A 50 8.55 16.41 -18.02
N THR A 51 8.78 17.65 -17.60
CA THR A 51 9.91 18.49 -18.04
C THR A 51 11.12 18.37 -17.12
N ASP A 52 10.94 17.97 -15.85
CA ASP A 52 12.02 17.83 -14.87
C ASP A 52 12.12 16.39 -14.38
N LYS A 53 13.04 15.63 -14.99
CA LYS A 53 13.29 14.22 -14.69
C LYS A 53 13.90 13.97 -13.30
N LYS A 54 14.22 15.01 -12.53
CA LYS A 54 14.81 14.89 -11.19
C LYS A 54 13.77 14.92 -10.05
N GLU A 55 12.53 15.29 -10.32
CA GLU A 55 11.48 15.18 -9.30
C GLU A 55 11.14 13.71 -9.03
N PRO A 56 11.10 13.28 -7.75
CA PRO A 56 10.61 11.96 -7.43
C PRO A 56 9.12 11.88 -7.78
N ALA A 57 8.74 10.79 -8.46
CA ALA A 57 7.35 10.42 -8.70
C ALA A 57 6.60 10.15 -7.38
#